data_AF-A0A292YWJ7-F1
#
_entry.id   AF-A0A292YWJ7-F1
#
_cell.length_a   1.000
_cell.length_b   1.000
_cell.length_c   1.000
_cell.angle_alpha   90.00
_cell.angle_beta   90.00
_cell.angle_gamma   90.00
#
_symmetry.space_group_name_H-M   'P 1'
#
loop_
_entity.id
_entity.type
_entity.pdbx_description
1 polymer ?
#
loop_
_entity_poly.entity_id
_entity_poly.type
_entity_poly.pdbx_seq_one_letter_code
_entity_poly.pdbx_strand_id
1 'polypeptide(L)'
;MDLYHVGYVVDDIEKAMAGLSATAGRTWSEIRPRPLRVQVDDDPTVIEVELLAAYSRPGPPFVELIQDVRGGIWSGGAHGGARLDHLGYWERDLPGRVAALRAAGATQLVHAVDDDGNPTRFAYLRAPGGGPWLELVDESVEPELMAWIEGRS
;
A
#
# COMPACT_ATOMS: atom_id res chain seq x y z
N MET A 1 -2.06 -7.63 14.28
CA MET A 1 -1.98 -7.36 12.83
C MET A 1 -3.14 -8.09 12.20
N ASP A 2 -4.17 -7.35 11.83
CA ASP A 2 -5.35 -7.89 11.15
C ASP A 2 -5.22 -7.57 9.66
N LEU A 3 -5.18 -8.63 8.82
CA LEU A 3 -5.09 -8.48 7.37
C LEU A 3 -6.39 -7.85 6.86
N TYR A 4 -6.31 -6.66 6.30
CA TYR A 4 -7.50 -5.96 5.80
C TYR A 4 -7.46 -5.69 4.29
N HIS A 5 -6.28 -5.64 3.66
CA HIS A 5 -6.19 -5.53 2.22
C HIS A 5 -5.00 -6.28 1.62
N VAL A 6 -5.08 -6.45 0.30
CA VAL A 6 -4.05 -7.02 -0.55
C VAL A 6 -3.80 -6.05 -1.70
N GLY A 7 -2.57 -5.57 -1.81
CA GLY A 7 -2.16 -4.60 -2.82
C GLY A 7 -1.70 -5.25 -4.11
N TYR A 8 -2.26 -4.81 -5.22
CA TYR A 8 -1.86 -5.19 -6.57
C TYR A 8 -1.46 -3.95 -7.36
N VAL A 9 -0.21 -3.91 -7.79
CA VAL A 9 0.24 -2.89 -8.75
C VAL A 9 -0.19 -3.34 -10.14
N VAL A 10 -0.74 -2.43 -10.96
CA VAL A 10 -1.26 -2.70 -12.31
C VAL A 10 -0.87 -1.59 -13.28
N ASP A 11 -0.71 -1.91 -14.57
CA ASP A 11 -0.31 -0.92 -15.58
C ASP A 11 -1.41 0.14 -15.87
N ASP A 12 -2.68 -0.27 -15.78
CA ASP A 12 -3.85 0.54 -16.08
C ASP A 12 -4.97 0.18 -15.11
N ILE A 13 -5.24 1.07 -14.16
CA ILE A 13 -6.16 0.79 -13.06
C ILE A 13 -7.61 0.62 -13.55
N GLU A 14 -8.04 1.39 -14.56
CA GLU A 14 -9.39 1.31 -15.11
C GLU A 14 -9.63 -0.03 -15.80
N LYS A 15 -8.67 -0.47 -16.63
CA LYS A 15 -8.74 -1.79 -17.28
C LYS A 15 -8.71 -2.92 -16.27
N ALA A 16 -7.87 -2.83 -15.23
CA ALA A 16 -7.81 -3.83 -14.17
C ALA A 16 -9.13 -3.90 -13.38
N MET A 17 -9.70 -2.76 -13.00
CA MET A 17 -11.01 -2.68 -12.35
C MET A 17 -12.11 -3.30 -13.21
N ALA A 18 -12.17 -2.97 -14.51
CA ALA A 18 -13.15 -3.53 -15.44
C ALA A 18 -12.99 -5.05 -15.60
N GLY A 19 -11.75 -5.54 -15.77
CA GLY A 19 -11.45 -6.95 -15.92
C GLY A 19 -11.82 -7.77 -14.67
N LEU A 20 -11.45 -7.28 -13.48
CA LEU A 20 -11.78 -7.94 -12.21
C LEU A 20 -13.28 -7.85 -11.86
N SER A 21 -13.95 -6.77 -12.27
CA SER A 21 -15.42 -6.70 -12.18
C SER A 21 -16.08 -7.79 -13.01
N ALA A 22 -15.65 -7.94 -14.28
CA ALA A 22 -16.24 -8.90 -15.21
C ALA A 22 -15.93 -10.37 -14.86
N THR A 23 -14.72 -10.64 -14.37
CA THR A 23 -14.24 -12.01 -14.14
C THR A 23 -14.44 -12.51 -12.71
N ALA A 24 -14.35 -11.62 -11.72
CA ALA A 24 -14.40 -11.95 -10.30
C ALA A 24 -15.56 -11.27 -9.55
N GLY A 25 -16.44 -10.56 -10.26
CA GLY A 25 -17.63 -9.93 -9.68
C GLY A 25 -17.33 -8.83 -8.66
N ARG A 26 -16.13 -8.23 -8.74
CA ARG A 26 -15.74 -7.15 -7.83
C ARG A 26 -16.47 -5.85 -8.16
N THR A 27 -16.74 -5.07 -7.13
CA THR A 27 -17.16 -3.66 -7.26
C THR A 27 -16.07 -2.79 -6.68
N TRP A 28 -16.03 -1.49 -7.01
CA TRP A 28 -14.89 -0.65 -6.66
C TRP A 28 -15.33 0.64 -5.97
N SER A 29 -14.43 1.20 -5.17
CA SER A 29 -14.44 2.62 -4.82
C SER A 29 -14.09 3.45 -6.06
N GLU A 30 -14.23 4.78 -5.96
CA GLU A 30 -13.61 5.67 -6.95
C GLU A 30 -12.08 5.55 -6.91
N ILE A 31 -11.44 5.85 -8.04
CA ILE A 31 -9.99 6.02 -8.14
C ILE A 31 -9.63 7.36 -7.50
N ARG A 32 -8.70 7.35 -6.54
CA ARG A 32 -8.22 8.58 -5.89
C ARG A 32 -6.72 8.80 -6.15
N PRO A 33 -6.31 10.04 -6.46
CA PRO A 33 -4.92 10.45 -6.30
C PRO A 33 -4.57 10.50 -4.81
N ARG A 34 -3.39 9.99 -4.48
CA ARG A 34 -2.85 9.94 -3.13
C ARG A 34 -1.45 10.56 -3.12
N PRO A 35 -1.34 11.86 -2.80
CA PRO A 35 -0.04 12.46 -2.55
C PRO A 35 0.55 11.88 -1.28
N LEU A 36 1.82 11.48 -1.35
CA LEU A 36 2.57 10.91 -0.25
C LEU A 36 3.97 11.54 -0.21
N ARG A 37 4.45 11.76 1.00
CA ARG A 37 5.85 12.05 1.30
C ARG A 37 6.44 10.78 1.90
N VAL A 38 7.48 10.24 1.28
CA VAL A 38 8.05 8.95 1.68
C VAL A 38 9.57 9.01 1.75
N GLN A 39 10.15 8.20 2.61
CA GLN A 39 11.57 7.85 2.60
C GLN A 39 11.71 6.39 2.16
N VAL A 40 12.77 6.10 1.39
CA VAL A 40 13.05 4.79 0.81
C VAL A 40 14.32 4.23 1.43
N ASP A 41 14.26 2.95 1.80
CA ASP A 41 15.31 2.24 2.54
C ASP A 41 15.74 3.05 3.79
N ASP A 42 17.04 3.20 4.01
CA ASP A 42 17.61 4.04 5.07
C ASP A 42 18.09 5.42 4.53
N ASP A 43 17.63 5.84 3.34
CA ASP A 43 17.95 7.16 2.78
C ASP A 43 17.09 8.24 3.46
N PRO A 44 17.68 9.27 4.09
CA PRO A 44 16.93 10.35 4.74
C PRO A 44 16.23 11.30 3.75
N THR A 45 16.46 11.14 2.44
CA THR A 45 15.82 11.96 1.41
C THR A 45 14.33 11.69 1.36
N VAL A 46 13.52 12.74 1.58
CA VAL A 46 12.08 12.67 1.40
C VAL A 46 11.74 12.87 -0.07
N ILE A 47 10.94 11.95 -0.61
CA ILE A 47 10.45 11.96 -1.98
C ILE A 47 8.95 12.21 -1.95
N GLU A 48 8.47 13.11 -2.81
CA GLU A 48 7.06 13.31 -3.04
C GLU A 48 6.61 12.42 -4.21
N VAL A 49 5.56 11.64 -3.97
CA VAL A 49 4.97 10.74 -4.95
C VAL A 49 3.46 10.90 -4.96
N GLU A 50 2.85 10.76 -6.13
CA GLU A 50 1.39 10.68 -6.25
C GLU A 50 1.02 9.30 -6.81
N LEU A 51 0.14 8.61 -6.09
CA LEU A 51 -0.38 7.32 -6.52
C LEU A 51 -1.83 7.44 -6.96
N LEU A 52 -2.23 6.64 -7.95
CA LEU A 52 -3.63 6.39 -8.21
C LEU A 52 -3.99 5.04 -7.60
N ALA A 53 -4.96 5.04 -6.70
CA ALA A 53 -5.41 3.81 -6.03
C ALA A 53 -6.93 3.68 -6.05
N ALA A 54 -7.42 2.44 -5.95
CA ALA A 54 -8.83 2.10 -5.78
C ALA A 54 -8.96 0.78 -5.02
N TYR A 55 -10.03 0.64 -4.24
CA TYR A 55 -10.27 -0.54 -3.41
C TYR A 55 -11.52 -1.29 -3.88
N SER A 56 -11.43 -2.61 -3.90
CA SER A 56 -12.53 -3.48 -4.29
C SER A 56 -13.49 -3.73 -3.12
N ARG A 57 -14.72 -4.15 -3.42
CA ARG A 57 -15.67 -4.80 -2.52
C ARG A 57 -16.20 -6.10 -3.16
N PRO A 58 -16.62 -7.09 -2.36
CA PRO A 58 -16.59 -7.12 -0.89
C PRO A 58 -15.20 -7.45 -0.33
N GLY A 59 -15.02 -7.21 0.97
CA GLY A 59 -13.86 -7.59 1.78
C GLY A 59 -14.26 -7.54 3.27
N PRO A 60 -13.30 -7.59 4.21
CA PRO A 60 -11.87 -7.83 4.02
C PRO A 60 -11.51 -9.31 3.66
N PRO A 61 -10.32 -9.58 3.08
CA PRO A 61 -9.39 -8.56 2.61
C PRO A 61 -9.91 -7.89 1.34
N PHE A 62 -9.79 -6.56 1.30
CA PHE A 62 -10.08 -5.77 0.10
C PHE A 62 -8.90 -5.90 -0.88
N VAL A 63 -9.17 -5.93 -2.18
CA VAL A 63 -8.12 -5.75 -3.19
C VAL A 63 -7.89 -4.26 -3.39
N GLU A 64 -6.69 -3.78 -3.12
CA GLU A 64 -6.24 -2.46 -3.54
C GLU A 64 -5.56 -2.60 -4.90
N LEU A 65 -5.95 -1.76 -5.86
CA LEU A 65 -5.19 -1.57 -7.09
C LEU A 65 -4.40 -0.27 -6.99
N ILE A 66 -3.13 -0.32 -7.35
CA ILE A 66 -2.25 0.84 -7.47
C ILE A 66 -1.77 0.92 -8.92
N GLN A 67 -1.91 2.08 -9.56
CA GLN A 67 -1.38 2.25 -10.92
C GLN A 67 0.15 2.35 -10.89
N ASP A 68 0.83 1.53 -11.70
CA ASP A 68 2.26 1.63 -11.93
C ASP A 68 2.56 2.95 -12.66
N VAL A 69 3.39 3.78 -12.03
CA VAL A 69 4.06 4.90 -12.69
C VAL A 69 5.46 4.42 -13.04
N ARG A 70 5.73 4.17 -14.33
CA ARG A 70 7.02 3.66 -14.82
C ARG A 70 8.20 4.43 -14.20
N GLY A 71 9.08 3.72 -13.50
CA GLY A 71 10.24 4.30 -12.80
C GLY A 71 9.99 4.75 -11.36
N GLY A 72 8.76 4.63 -10.85
CA GLY A 72 8.40 4.89 -9.46
C GLY A 72 8.74 3.73 -8.52
N ILE A 73 8.60 3.95 -7.21
CA ILE A 73 8.91 2.97 -6.15
C ILE A 73 8.09 1.68 -6.30
N TRP A 74 6.84 1.81 -6.75
CA TRP A 74 5.96 0.68 -7.04
C TRP A 74 6.15 0.12 -8.45
N SER A 75 7.07 0.64 -9.26
CA SER A 75 7.25 0.13 -10.63
C SER A 75 7.79 -1.29 -10.64
N GLY A 76 7.21 -2.17 -11.47
CA GLY A 76 7.51 -3.61 -11.51
C GLY A 76 8.93 -4.01 -11.96
N GLY A 77 9.89 -3.08 -11.95
CA GLY A 77 11.27 -3.32 -12.34
C GLY A 77 11.43 -3.81 -13.79
N ALA A 78 12.54 -4.51 -14.05
CA ALA A 78 12.95 -4.99 -15.38
C ALA A 78 12.00 -6.00 -16.06
N HIS A 79 10.96 -6.46 -15.35
CA HIS A 79 10.03 -7.45 -15.85
C HIS A 79 8.65 -6.90 -16.19
N GLY A 80 8.32 -5.65 -15.83
CA GLY A 80 7.13 -4.91 -16.23
C GLY A 80 5.80 -5.68 -16.12
N GLY A 81 4.93 -5.31 -15.19
CA GLY A 81 3.56 -5.79 -15.22
C GLY A 81 2.93 -6.00 -13.86
N ALA A 82 1.63 -6.31 -13.92
CA ALA A 82 0.81 -6.45 -12.75
C ALA A 82 1.37 -7.49 -11.76
N ARG A 83 1.48 -7.12 -10.47
CA ARG A 83 1.97 -8.03 -9.43
C ARG A 83 1.16 -7.89 -8.16
N LEU A 84 1.04 -9.01 -7.44
CA LEU A 84 0.76 -8.98 -6.01
C LEU A 84 1.97 -8.33 -5.33
N ASP A 85 1.76 -7.18 -4.69
CA ASP A 85 2.83 -6.37 -4.14
C ASP A 85 2.95 -6.56 -2.63
N HIS A 86 1.85 -6.36 -1.91
CA HIS A 86 1.85 -6.33 -0.46
C HIS A 86 0.60 -6.92 0.20
N LEU A 87 0.75 -7.26 1.46
CA LEU A 87 -0.31 -7.63 2.40
C LEU A 87 -0.41 -6.54 3.46
N GLY A 88 -1.59 -5.93 3.59
CA GLY A 88 -1.80 -4.80 4.48
C GLY A 88 -2.50 -5.14 5.78
N TYR A 89 -1.87 -4.72 6.87
CA TYR A 89 -2.30 -5.01 8.23
C TYR A 89 -2.50 -3.73 9.02
N TRP A 90 -3.59 -3.67 9.79
CA TRP A 90 -3.74 -2.66 10.82
C TRP A 90 -2.75 -2.89 11.96
N GLU A 91 -2.12 -1.81 12.43
CA GLU A 91 -1.20 -1.79 13.57
C GLU A 91 -1.42 -0.52 14.42
N ARG A 92 -1.41 -0.71 15.74
CA ARG A 92 -1.63 0.34 16.74
C ARG A 92 -0.35 1.02 17.18
N ASP A 93 0.71 0.24 17.26
CA ASP A 93 2.06 0.73 17.59
C ASP A 93 2.94 0.53 16.37
N LEU A 94 2.73 1.37 15.35
CA LEU A 94 3.48 1.31 14.11
C LEU A 94 5.00 1.42 14.36
N PRO A 95 5.53 2.40 15.13
CA PRO A 95 6.96 2.50 15.40
C PRO A 95 7.52 1.27 16.13
N GLY A 96 6.83 0.80 17.18
CA GLY A 96 7.26 -0.38 17.94
C GLY A 96 7.24 -1.66 17.10
N ARG A 97 6.24 -1.84 16.24
CA ARG A 97 6.16 -2.98 15.32
C ARG A 97 7.27 -2.96 14.28
N VAL A 98 7.54 -1.80 13.67
CA VAL A 98 8.65 -1.65 12.72
C VAL A 98 9.97 -2.02 13.38
N ALA A 99 10.24 -1.49 14.58
CA ALA A 99 11.45 -1.80 15.33
C ALA A 99 11.58 -3.30 15.64
N ALA A 100 10.49 -3.94 16.09
CA ALA A 100 10.46 -5.37 16.37
C ALA A 100 10.72 -6.23 15.12
N LEU A 101 10.13 -5.88 13.97
CA LEU A 101 10.35 -6.60 12.72
C LEU A 101 11.77 -6.40 12.17
N ARG A 102 12.33 -5.19 12.27
CA ARG A 102 13.75 -4.95 11.92
C ARG A 102 14.68 -5.76 12.80
N ALA A 103 14.41 -5.86 14.11
CA ALA A 103 15.18 -6.70 15.03
C ALA A 103 15.08 -8.20 14.68
N ALA A 104 13.97 -8.64 14.07
CA ALA A 104 13.78 -9.98 13.55
C ALA A 104 14.39 -10.21 12.14
N GLY A 105 15.07 -9.22 11.57
CA GLY A 105 15.77 -9.32 10.29
C GLY A 105 14.97 -8.84 9.07
N ALA A 106 13.82 -8.18 9.26
CA ALA A 106 13.09 -7.56 8.16
C ALA A 106 13.80 -6.28 7.65
N THR A 107 13.75 -6.06 6.35
CA THR A 107 14.21 -4.81 5.72
C THR A 107 13.04 -3.84 5.62
N GLN A 108 13.16 -2.62 6.15
CA GLN A 108 12.21 -1.55 5.89
C GLN A 108 12.53 -0.96 4.51
N LEU A 109 11.54 -0.95 3.62
CA LEU A 109 11.71 -0.55 2.22
C LEU A 109 11.24 0.89 2.00
N VAL A 110 10.12 1.25 2.60
CA VAL A 110 9.49 2.55 2.44
C VAL A 110 8.72 2.88 3.71
N HIS A 111 8.67 4.14 4.10
CA HIS A 111 7.70 4.61 5.07
C HIS A 111 7.22 6.01 4.73
N ALA A 112 5.96 6.30 5.06
CA ALA A 112 5.43 7.65 4.93
C ALA A 112 5.93 8.53 6.07
N VAL A 113 6.11 9.82 5.75
CA VAL A 113 6.54 10.84 6.71
C VAL A 113 5.57 12.03 6.70
N ASP A 114 5.44 12.70 7.83
CA ASP A 114 4.69 13.96 7.95
C ASP A 114 5.50 15.17 7.44
N ASP A 115 4.97 16.38 7.62
CA ASP A 115 5.64 17.62 7.20
C ASP A 115 6.93 17.90 7.97
N ASP A 116 7.03 17.38 9.21
CA ASP A 116 8.20 17.47 10.07
C ASP A 116 9.21 16.32 9.84
N GLY A 117 8.87 15.37 8.96
CA GLY A 117 9.72 14.22 8.61
C GLY A 117 9.59 13.04 9.57
N ASN A 118 8.60 13.02 10.47
CA ASN A 118 8.37 11.90 11.37
C ASN A 118 7.60 10.77 10.66
N PRO A 119 7.91 9.48 10.95
CA PRO A 119 7.15 8.36 10.41
C PRO A 119 5.66 8.44 10.76
N THR A 120 4.80 8.22 9.76
CA THR A 120 3.35 8.30 9.88
C THR A 120 2.65 7.36 8.92
N ARG A 121 1.33 7.14 9.10
CA ARG A 121 0.39 6.42 8.23
C ARG A 121 0.72 4.96 7.91
N PHE A 122 1.86 4.66 7.31
CA PHE A 122 2.24 3.30 6.95
C PHE A 122 3.76 3.10 6.81
N ALA A 123 4.18 1.84 6.89
CA ALA A 123 5.52 1.38 6.52
C ALA A 123 5.47 0.05 5.76
N TYR A 124 6.30 -0.09 4.72
CA TYR A 124 6.52 -1.33 4.00
C TYR A 124 7.79 -2.02 4.49
N LEU A 125 7.68 -3.31 4.80
CA LEU A 125 8.79 -4.16 5.18
C LEU A 125 8.84 -5.43 4.34
N ARG A 126 10.04 -5.97 4.16
CA ARG A 126 10.27 -7.27 3.54
C ARG A 126 10.85 -8.25 4.55
N ALA A 127 10.19 -9.39 4.71
CA ALA A 127 10.66 -10.46 5.57
C ALA A 127 11.99 -11.05 5.06
N PRO A 128 12.86 -11.55 5.97
CA PRO A 128 14.04 -12.31 5.58
C PRO A 128 13.59 -13.59 4.85
N GLY A 129 14.07 -13.79 3.62
CA GLY A 129 13.67 -14.91 2.75
C GLY A 129 12.66 -14.56 1.64
N GLY A 130 12.15 -13.32 1.61
CA GLY A 130 11.28 -12.84 0.54
C GLY A 130 9.78 -12.99 0.84
N GLY A 131 8.96 -13.07 -0.21
CA GLY A 131 7.49 -12.99 -0.12
C GLY A 131 6.95 -11.60 -0.48
N PRO A 132 5.62 -11.40 -0.40
CA PRO A 132 5.02 -10.08 -0.58
C PRO A 132 5.52 -9.12 0.50
N TRP A 133 5.48 -7.82 0.22
CA TRP A 133 5.79 -6.83 1.24
C TRP A 133 4.72 -6.84 2.32
N LEU A 134 5.14 -6.56 3.55
CA LEU A 134 4.25 -6.33 4.68
C LEU A 134 4.02 -4.84 4.77
N GLU A 135 2.78 -4.41 4.53
CA GLU A 135 2.37 -3.04 4.86
C GLU A 135 1.79 -3.03 6.27
N LEU A 136 2.43 -2.25 7.14
CA LEU A 136 1.87 -1.90 8.42
C LEU A 136 1.19 -0.55 8.26
N VAL A 137 -0.12 -0.50 8.50
CA VAL A 137 -0.91 0.71 8.40
C VAL A 137 -1.36 1.11 9.80
N ASP A 138 -1.09 2.35 10.17
CA ASP A 138 -1.49 2.92 11.44
C ASP A 138 -3.03 2.90 11.55
N GLU A 139 -3.56 2.33 12.65
CA GLU A 139 -5.01 2.20 12.90
C GLU A 139 -5.73 3.57 12.84
N SER A 140 -5.02 4.69 13.08
CA SER A 140 -5.58 6.04 12.92
C SER A 140 -6.04 6.37 11.49
N VAL A 141 -5.54 5.65 10.48
CA VAL A 141 -5.93 5.82 9.06
C VAL A 141 -7.24 5.08 8.74
N GLU A 142 -7.64 4.09 9.55
CA GLU A 142 -8.80 3.23 9.28
C GLU A 142 -10.09 4.00 8.99
N PRO A 143 -10.50 5.04 9.76
CA PRO A 143 -11.76 5.74 9.50
C PRO A 143 -11.80 6.43 8.12
N GLU A 144 -10.70 7.07 7.72
CA GLU A 144 -10.58 7.72 6.40
C GLU A 144 -10.68 6.68 5.29
N LEU A 145 -9.92 5.59 5.41
CA LEU A 145 -9.83 4.56 4.38
C LEU A 145 -11.15 3.80 4.22
N MET A 146 -11.80 3.44 5.32
CA MET A 146 -13.08 2.75 5.29
C MET A 146 -14.18 3.64 4.69
N ALA A 147 -14.21 4.93 5.03
CA ALA A 147 -15.14 5.87 4.41
C ALA A 147 -14.98 5.92 2.87
N TRP A 148 -13.75 5.88 2.38
CA TRP A 148 -13.48 5.81 0.94
C TRP A 148 -13.95 4.48 0.33
N ILE A 149 -13.56 3.34 0.91
CA ILE A 149 -13.92 2.00 0.43
C ILE A 149 -15.45 1.83 0.33
N GLU A 150 -16.17 2.39 1.30
CA GLU A 150 -17.61 2.27 1.41
C GLU A 150 -18.37 3.37 0.65
N GLY A 151 -17.66 4.30 0.00
CA GLY A 151 -18.26 5.38 -0.80
C GLY A 151 -19.02 6.41 0.03
N ARG A 152 -18.55 6.71 1.25
CA ARG A 152 -19.18 7.65 2.20
C ARG A 152 -18.49 9.01 2.30
N SER A 153 -17.43 9.23 1.52
CA SER A 153 -16.58 10.43 1.54
C SER A 153 -16.53 11.07 0.17
#